data_AF-A0A7S3H119-F1
#
_entry.id   AF-A0A7S3H119-F1
#
_cell.length_a   1.000
_cell.length_b   1.000
_cell.length_c   1.000
_cell.angle_alpha   90.00
_cell.angle_beta   90.00
_cell.angle_gamma   90.00
#
_symmetry.space_group_name_H-M   'P 1'
#
loop_
_entity.id
_entity.type
_entity.pdbx_description
1 polymer ?
#
loop_
_entity_poly.entity_id
_entity_poly.type
_entity_poly.pdbx_seq_one_letter_code
_entity_poly.pdbx_strand_id
1 'polypeptide(L)'
;GEFTKAAHFYTMAIDVVVKGMPRDQHGKASDADLVKYNKSSDGKLAKLLSDRSNVYLRQGNIEDAVEDAQTCTRADPANEKGHLRVAVALEAAGAALQLQLEACEAGLAACPESEVLVNRKWRLKKAIAEQPESVRAREQKDSSEPSIEETRRVADDASDPMRGMAAADLGCAFAVGAHGLPKDLQ
;
A
#
# COMPACT_ATOMS: atom_id res chain seq x y z
N GLY A 1 -21.20 -17.32 -1.58
CA GLY A 1 -22.00 -16.71 -2.69
C GLY A 1 -21.25 -16.82 -4.01
N GLU A 2 -21.76 -16.20 -5.07
CA GLU A 2 -21.12 -16.18 -6.40
C GLU A 2 -19.70 -15.62 -6.35
N PHE A 3 -19.48 -14.55 -5.58
CA PHE A 3 -18.14 -13.97 -5.40
C PHE A 3 -17.16 -14.93 -4.72
N THR A 4 -17.59 -15.73 -3.76
CA THR A 4 -16.72 -16.72 -3.08
C THR A 4 -16.17 -17.74 -4.08
N LYS A 5 -17.03 -18.21 -5.00
CA LYS A 5 -16.61 -19.12 -6.08
C LYS A 5 -15.63 -18.42 -7.02
N ALA A 6 -15.91 -17.17 -7.40
CA ALA A 6 -15.03 -16.39 -8.27
C ALA A 6 -13.64 -16.20 -7.64
N ALA A 7 -13.55 -15.81 -6.37
CA ALA A 7 -12.27 -15.65 -5.67
C ALA A 7 -11.46 -16.96 -5.63
N HIS A 8 -12.15 -18.09 -5.42
CA HIS A 8 -11.51 -19.41 -5.48
C HIS A 8 -10.95 -19.72 -6.87
N PHE A 9 -11.73 -19.50 -7.94
CA PHE A 9 -11.25 -19.72 -9.31
C PHE A 9 -10.06 -18.82 -9.67
N TYR A 10 -10.10 -17.54 -9.27
CA TYR A 10 -8.96 -16.64 -9.48
C TYR A 10 -7.72 -17.10 -8.71
N THR A 11 -7.89 -17.58 -7.48
CA THR A 11 -6.78 -18.11 -6.69
C THR A 11 -6.14 -19.31 -7.37
N MET A 12 -6.94 -20.29 -7.81
CA MET A 12 -6.41 -21.44 -8.56
C MET A 12 -5.71 -21.02 -9.86
N ALA A 13 -6.28 -20.07 -10.60
CA ALA A 13 -5.68 -19.59 -11.83
C ALA A 13 -4.34 -18.88 -11.58
N ILE A 14 -4.25 -18.07 -10.52
CA ILE A 14 -3.01 -17.42 -10.09
C ILE A 14 -1.99 -18.49 -9.68
N ASP A 15 -2.36 -19.49 -8.88
CA ASP A 15 -1.47 -20.56 -8.45
C ASP A 15 -0.87 -21.35 -9.62
N VAL A 16 -1.66 -21.57 -10.68
CA VAL A 16 -1.16 -22.18 -11.93
C VAL A 16 -0.16 -21.27 -12.62
N VAL A 17 -0.44 -19.96 -12.71
CA VAL A 17 0.44 -18.98 -13.35
C VAL A 17 1.74 -18.79 -12.58
N VAL A 18 1.71 -18.76 -11.25
CA VAL A 18 2.88 -18.51 -10.39
C VAL A 18 3.52 -19.79 -9.86
N LYS A 19 3.22 -20.94 -10.46
CA LYS A 19 3.75 -22.23 -10.02
C LYS A 19 5.28 -22.23 -10.03
N GLY A 20 5.88 -22.41 -8.86
CA GLY A 20 7.34 -22.40 -8.68
C GLY A 20 7.96 -21.00 -8.57
N MET A 21 7.14 -19.94 -8.42
CA MET A 21 7.61 -18.59 -8.17
C MET A 21 8.32 -18.52 -6.80
N PRO A 22 9.57 -18.04 -6.74
CA PRO A 22 10.27 -17.82 -5.48
C PRO A 22 9.50 -16.85 -4.58
N ARG A 23 9.52 -17.12 -3.28
CA ARG A 23 8.93 -16.27 -2.24
C ARG A 23 9.89 -16.18 -1.07
N ASP A 24 9.86 -15.04 -0.38
CA ASP A 24 10.61 -14.85 0.86
C ASP A 24 9.97 -15.63 2.03
N GLN A 25 10.58 -15.48 3.21
CA GLN A 25 10.09 -16.08 4.46
C GLN A 25 8.68 -15.61 4.88
N HIS A 26 8.19 -14.50 4.31
CA HIS A 26 6.86 -13.95 4.54
C HIS A 26 5.88 -14.32 3.41
N GLY A 27 6.30 -15.15 2.45
CA GLY A 27 5.48 -15.58 1.34
C GLY A 27 5.32 -14.53 0.23
N LYS A 28 6.08 -13.42 0.25
CA LYS A 28 6.03 -12.37 -0.78
C LYS A 28 7.01 -12.67 -1.90
N ALA A 29 6.56 -12.46 -3.14
CA ALA A 29 7.41 -12.57 -4.32
C ALA A 29 8.18 -11.26 -4.56
N SER A 30 9.37 -11.36 -5.14
CA SER A 30 10.14 -10.20 -5.57
C SER A 30 9.48 -9.52 -6.79
N ASP A 31 9.72 -8.23 -7.00
CA ASP A 31 9.21 -7.51 -8.17
C ASP A 31 9.75 -8.12 -9.47
N ALA A 32 11.01 -8.54 -9.46
CA ALA A 32 11.64 -9.20 -10.60
C ALA A 32 10.93 -10.51 -10.98
N ASP A 33 10.56 -11.32 -9.98
CA ASP A 33 9.81 -12.55 -10.21
C ASP A 33 8.39 -12.27 -10.68
N LEU A 34 7.69 -11.31 -10.08
CA LEU A 34 6.34 -10.92 -10.50
C LEU A 34 6.32 -10.48 -11.98
N VAL A 35 7.25 -9.61 -12.38
CA VAL A 35 7.37 -9.16 -13.78
C VAL A 35 7.70 -10.32 -14.71
N LYS A 36 8.65 -11.18 -14.33
CA LYS A 36 9.05 -12.35 -15.13
C LYS A 36 7.87 -13.29 -15.38
N TYR A 37 7.14 -13.65 -14.33
CA TYR A 37 6.00 -14.56 -14.44
C TYR A 37 4.84 -13.93 -15.18
N ASN A 38 4.55 -12.64 -14.92
CA ASN A 38 3.53 -11.91 -15.68
C ASN A 38 3.83 -11.94 -17.18
N LYS A 39 5.08 -11.65 -17.57
CA LYS A 39 5.54 -11.73 -18.97
C LYS A 39 5.41 -13.14 -19.54
N SER A 40 5.84 -14.17 -18.80
CA SER A 40 5.74 -15.57 -19.26
C SER A 40 4.30 -16.06 -19.43
N SER A 41 3.36 -15.39 -18.78
CA SER A 41 1.93 -15.69 -18.84
C SER A 41 1.16 -14.81 -19.83
N ASP A 42 1.85 -14.03 -20.66
CA ASP A 42 1.24 -13.04 -21.57
C ASP A 42 0.34 -12.02 -20.85
N GLY A 43 0.79 -11.52 -19.70
CA GLY A 43 0.05 -10.51 -18.92
C GLY A 43 -1.13 -11.06 -18.10
N LYS A 44 -1.34 -12.40 -18.10
CA LYS A 44 -2.45 -13.02 -17.36
C LYS A 44 -2.32 -12.82 -15.85
N LEU A 45 -1.12 -12.83 -15.29
CA LEU A 45 -0.93 -12.64 -13.84
C LEU A 45 -1.52 -11.31 -13.36
N ALA A 46 -1.13 -10.19 -13.98
CA ALA A 46 -1.64 -8.87 -13.62
C ALA A 46 -3.15 -8.76 -13.83
N LYS A 47 -3.68 -9.34 -14.91
CA LYS A 47 -5.14 -9.40 -15.15
C LYS A 47 -5.88 -10.14 -14.04
N LEU A 48 -5.40 -11.32 -13.66
CA LEU A 48 -6.03 -12.14 -12.63
C LEU A 48 -5.98 -11.47 -11.25
N LEU A 49 -4.85 -10.84 -10.89
CA LEU A 49 -4.72 -10.08 -9.65
C LEU A 49 -5.69 -8.89 -9.62
N SER A 50 -5.77 -8.11 -10.70
CA SER A 50 -6.72 -6.99 -10.82
C SER A 50 -8.19 -7.43 -10.71
N ASP A 51 -8.53 -8.57 -11.31
CA ASP A 51 -9.89 -9.11 -11.27
C ASP A 51 -10.22 -9.72 -9.91
N ARG A 52 -9.27 -10.39 -9.25
CA ARG A 52 -9.45 -10.94 -7.90
C ARG A 52 -9.57 -9.83 -6.85
N SER A 53 -8.77 -8.77 -6.94
CA SER A 53 -8.92 -7.54 -6.13
C SER A 53 -10.35 -7.00 -6.18
N ASN A 54 -10.96 -6.93 -7.37
CA ASN A 54 -12.36 -6.51 -7.52
C ASN A 54 -13.35 -7.44 -6.82
N VAL A 55 -13.10 -8.74 -6.87
CA VAL A 55 -13.96 -9.72 -6.21
C VAL A 55 -13.84 -9.60 -4.71
N TYR A 56 -12.63 -9.42 -4.17
CA TYR A 56 -12.42 -9.20 -2.74
C TYR A 56 -13.10 -7.92 -2.25
N LEU A 57 -13.04 -6.83 -3.01
CA LEU A 57 -13.82 -5.62 -2.73
C LEU A 57 -15.32 -5.90 -2.62
N ARG A 58 -15.88 -6.71 -3.53
CA ARG A 58 -17.31 -7.09 -3.51
C ARG A 58 -17.68 -8.02 -2.36
N GLN A 59 -16.70 -8.70 -1.77
CA GLN A 59 -16.88 -9.54 -0.58
C GLN A 59 -16.71 -8.75 0.72
N GLY A 60 -16.13 -7.54 0.67
CA GLY A 60 -15.72 -6.79 1.86
C GLY A 60 -14.35 -7.22 2.41
N ASN A 61 -13.61 -8.06 1.68
CA ASN A 61 -12.24 -8.46 2.04
C ASN A 61 -11.27 -7.36 1.59
N ILE A 62 -11.24 -6.25 2.31
CA ILE A 62 -10.55 -5.04 1.85
C ILE A 62 -9.02 -5.23 1.86
N GLU A 63 -8.47 -5.88 2.88
CA GLU A 63 -7.02 -6.14 3.00
C GLU A 63 -6.49 -6.96 1.83
N ASP A 64 -7.16 -8.07 1.50
CA ASP A 64 -6.82 -8.91 0.35
C ASP A 64 -6.93 -8.13 -0.98
N ALA A 65 -7.91 -7.23 -1.09
CA ALA A 65 -8.08 -6.40 -2.27
C ALA A 65 -6.94 -5.40 -2.48
N VAL A 66 -6.44 -4.80 -1.38
CA VAL A 66 -5.27 -3.91 -1.40
C VAL A 66 -4.03 -4.70 -1.81
N GLU A 67 -3.81 -5.87 -1.20
CA GLU A 67 -2.66 -6.72 -1.52
C GLU A 67 -2.63 -7.13 -3.00
N ASP A 68 -3.76 -7.59 -3.54
CA ASP A 68 -3.86 -7.97 -4.95
C ASP A 68 -3.65 -6.78 -5.89
N ALA A 69 -4.19 -5.61 -5.53
CA ALA A 69 -4.03 -4.41 -6.34
C ALA A 69 -2.56 -3.95 -6.39
N GLN A 70 -1.87 -3.93 -5.25
CA GLN A 70 -0.45 -3.57 -5.16
C GLN A 70 0.43 -4.62 -5.85
N THR A 71 0.12 -5.90 -5.70
CA THR A 71 0.86 -6.97 -6.39
C THR A 71 0.64 -6.88 -7.90
N CYS A 72 -0.55 -6.49 -8.35
CA CYS A 72 -0.83 -6.24 -9.76
C CYS A 72 0.05 -5.14 -10.35
N THR A 73 0.23 -4.01 -9.66
CA THR A 73 1.06 -2.90 -10.15
C THR A 73 2.56 -3.21 -10.11
N ARG A 74 2.99 -4.05 -9.16
CA ARG A 74 4.37 -4.58 -9.12
C ARG A 74 4.63 -5.59 -10.25
N ALA A 75 3.64 -6.41 -10.61
CA ALA A 75 3.73 -7.37 -11.71
C ALA A 75 3.66 -6.72 -13.09
N ASP A 76 2.91 -5.62 -13.21
CA ASP A 76 2.79 -4.82 -14.43
C ASP A 76 2.64 -3.33 -14.09
N PRO A 77 3.75 -2.59 -14.03
CA PRO A 77 3.72 -1.16 -13.72
C PRO A 77 2.94 -0.32 -14.74
N ALA A 78 2.81 -0.78 -15.99
CA ALA A 78 2.09 -0.07 -17.05
C ALA A 78 0.59 -0.40 -17.09
N ASN A 79 0.09 -1.24 -16.18
CA ASN A 79 -1.31 -1.61 -16.12
C ASN A 79 -2.16 -0.56 -15.41
N GLU A 80 -2.77 0.34 -16.18
CA GLU A 80 -3.73 1.35 -15.71
C GLU A 80 -4.80 0.75 -14.77
N LYS A 81 -5.36 -0.40 -15.13
CA LYS A 81 -6.40 -1.05 -14.34
C LYS A 81 -5.89 -1.47 -12.96
N GLY A 82 -4.62 -1.91 -12.87
CA GLY A 82 -3.97 -2.24 -11.60
C GLY A 82 -3.89 -1.02 -10.68
N HIS A 83 -3.39 0.10 -11.18
CA HIS A 83 -3.31 1.36 -10.43
C HIS A 83 -4.67 1.88 -10.00
N LEU A 84 -5.68 1.76 -10.88
CA LEU A 84 -7.05 2.09 -10.52
C LEU A 84 -7.55 1.23 -9.35
N ARG A 85 -7.24 -0.09 -9.35
CA ARG A 85 -7.61 -0.99 -8.25
C ARG A 85 -6.98 -0.58 -6.93
N VAL A 86 -5.72 -0.13 -6.94
CA VAL A 86 -5.05 0.34 -5.72
C VAL A 86 -5.83 1.50 -5.13
N ALA A 87 -6.17 2.50 -5.94
CA ALA A 87 -6.93 3.65 -5.47
C ALA A 87 -8.33 3.27 -4.97
N VAL A 88 -9.06 2.34 -5.63
CA VAL A 88 -10.37 1.86 -5.14
C VAL A 88 -10.22 1.11 -3.81
N ALA A 89 -9.19 0.26 -3.69
CA ALA A 89 -8.99 -0.55 -2.51
C ALA A 89 -8.60 0.30 -1.29
N LEU A 90 -7.75 1.31 -1.49
CA LEU A 90 -7.42 2.29 -0.45
C LEU A 90 -8.63 3.11 -0.02
N GLU A 91 -9.48 3.54 -0.96
CA GLU A 91 -10.74 4.21 -0.65
C GLU A 91 -11.66 3.32 0.22
N ALA A 92 -11.81 2.05 -0.15
CA ALA A 92 -12.60 1.09 0.61
C ALA A 92 -12.00 0.77 1.99
N ALA A 93 -10.68 0.88 2.13
CA ALA A 93 -9.97 0.73 3.41
C ALA A 93 -10.14 1.95 4.32
N GLY A 94 -10.78 3.03 3.86
CA GLY A 94 -10.86 4.28 4.59
C GLY A 94 -9.51 4.97 4.72
N ALA A 95 -8.57 4.69 3.81
CA ALA A 95 -7.27 5.34 3.80
C ALA A 95 -7.41 6.85 3.59
N ALA A 96 -6.51 7.63 4.18
CA ALA A 96 -6.47 9.09 4.02
C ALA A 96 -6.48 9.48 2.54
N LEU A 97 -7.18 10.57 2.20
CA LEU A 97 -7.30 11.03 0.81
C LEU A 97 -5.93 11.30 0.17
N GLN A 98 -4.97 11.74 0.98
CA GLN A 98 -3.60 11.99 0.55
C GLN A 98 -2.90 10.70 0.07
N LEU A 99 -3.04 9.59 0.78
CA LEU A 99 -2.46 8.30 0.37
C LEU A 99 -3.12 7.78 -0.91
N GLN A 100 -4.43 7.97 -1.07
CA GLN A 100 -5.14 7.63 -2.30
C GLN A 100 -4.65 8.49 -3.49
N LEU A 101 -4.36 9.77 -3.25
CA LEU A 101 -3.82 10.69 -4.25
C LEU A 101 -2.42 10.25 -4.70
N GLU A 102 -1.54 9.93 -3.76
CA GLU A 102 -0.19 9.44 -4.03
C GLU A 102 -0.22 8.16 -4.88
N ALA A 103 -1.14 7.23 -4.60
CA ALA A 103 -1.32 6.04 -5.42
C ALA A 103 -1.72 6.39 -6.87
N CYS A 104 -2.61 7.36 -7.07
CA CYS A 104 -2.95 7.84 -8.41
C CYS A 104 -1.77 8.55 -9.10
N GLU A 105 -0.94 9.29 -8.36
CA GLU A 105 0.25 9.96 -8.92
C GLU A 105 1.33 8.96 -9.33
N ALA A 106 1.58 7.94 -8.52
CA ALA A 106 2.47 6.83 -8.87
C ALA A 106 1.96 6.09 -10.13
N GLY A 107 0.65 5.85 -10.22
CA GLY A 107 0.04 5.26 -11.40
C GLY A 107 0.20 6.11 -12.66
N LEU A 108 0.03 7.43 -12.56
CA LEU A 108 0.23 8.36 -13.68
C LEU A 108 1.70 8.49 -14.10
N ALA A 109 2.65 8.29 -13.19
CA ALA A 109 4.06 8.24 -13.55
C ALA A 109 4.37 7.06 -14.49
N ALA A 110 3.67 5.93 -14.31
CA ALA A 110 3.81 4.75 -15.16
C ALA A 110 2.84 4.72 -16.35
N CYS A 111 1.69 5.39 -16.24
CA CYS A 111 0.62 5.47 -17.24
C CYS A 111 0.22 6.94 -17.52
N PRO A 112 1.06 7.77 -18.15
CA PRO A 112 0.82 9.21 -18.27
C PRO A 112 -0.45 9.58 -19.07
N GLU A 113 -0.86 8.72 -20.00
CA GLU A 113 -2.01 8.93 -20.88
C GLU A 113 -3.34 8.43 -20.28
N SER A 114 -3.33 7.94 -19.04
CA SER A 114 -4.53 7.40 -18.39
C SER A 114 -5.52 8.51 -18.03
N GLU A 115 -6.55 8.68 -18.85
CA GLU A 115 -7.68 9.56 -18.55
C GLU A 115 -8.41 9.16 -17.25
N VAL A 116 -8.47 7.85 -16.95
CA VAL A 116 -9.15 7.34 -15.76
C VAL A 116 -8.43 7.79 -14.49
N LEU A 117 -7.10 7.67 -14.44
CA LEU A 117 -6.30 8.10 -13.30
C LEU A 117 -6.24 9.64 -13.19
N VAL A 118 -6.20 10.37 -14.31
CA VAL A 118 -6.30 11.84 -14.31
C VAL A 118 -7.61 12.31 -13.69
N ASN A 119 -8.74 11.74 -14.15
CA ASN A 119 -10.05 12.08 -13.61
C ASN A 119 -10.17 11.75 -12.12
N ARG A 120 -9.62 10.62 -11.70
CA ARG A 120 -9.62 10.24 -10.28
C ARG A 120 -8.75 11.16 -9.43
N LYS A 121 -7.54 11.48 -9.87
CA LYS A 121 -6.65 12.46 -9.25
C LYS A 121 -7.34 13.80 -9.06
N TRP A 122 -8.07 14.27 -10.07
CA TRP A 122 -8.82 15.52 -9.98
C TRP A 122 -9.90 15.48 -8.88
N ARG A 123 -10.67 14.38 -8.81
CA ARG A 123 -11.69 14.19 -7.76
C ARG A 123 -11.08 14.16 -6.36
N LEU A 124 -9.95 13.48 -6.19
CA LEU A 124 -9.24 13.42 -4.90
C LEU A 124 -8.71 14.79 -4.49
N LYS A 125 -8.09 15.54 -5.40
CA LYS A 125 -7.64 16.91 -5.13
C LYS A 125 -8.78 17.83 -4.71
N LYS A 126 -9.94 17.72 -5.37
CA LYS A 126 -11.14 18.46 -5.01
C LYS A 126 -11.62 18.09 -3.59
N ALA A 127 -11.73 16.79 -3.29
CA ALA A 127 -12.16 16.32 -1.98
C ALA A 127 -11.20 16.75 -0.86
N ILE A 128 -9.88 16.73 -1.09
CA ILE A 128 -8.87 17.24 -0.14
C ILE A 128 -9.05 18.75 0.12
N ALA A 129 -9.33 19.54 -0.93
CA ALA A 129 -9.55 20.97 -0.79
C ALA A 129 -10.86 21.31 -0.04
N GLU A 130 -11.86 20.43 -0.13
CA GLU A 130 -13.15 20.56 0.56
C GLU A 130 -13.13 19.99 2.00
N GLN A 131 -12.05 19.31 2.41
CA GLN A 131 -11.94 18.81 3.78
C GLN A 131 -11.86 19.97 4.78
N PRO A 132 -12.52 19.85 5.95
CA PRO A 132 -12.32 20.79 7.04
C PRO A 132 -10.87 20.77 7.53
N GLU A 133 -10.31 21.95 7.84
CA GLU A 133 -8.92 22.06 8.31
C GLU A 133 -8.61 21.17 9.53
N SER A 134 -9.61 20.90 10.38
CA SER A 134 -9.47 20.03 11.54
C SER A 134 -9.26 18.55 11.18
N VAL A 135 -9.80 18.08 10.06
CA VAL A 135 -9.58 16.71 9.54
C VAL A 135 -8.23 16.66 8.85
N ARG A 136 -7.91 17.66 8.03
CA ARG A 136 -6.62 17.77 7.34
C ARG A 136 -5.44 17.82 8.31
N ALA A 137 -5.56 18.56 9.41
CA ALA A 137 -4.54 18.63 10.45
C ALA A 137 -4.36 17.32 11.23
N ARG A 138 -5.41 16.50 11.36
CA ARG A 138 -5.32 15.16 11.97
C ARG A 138 -4.65 14.16 11.02
N GLU A 139 -5.09 14.13 9.76
CA GLU A 139 -4.48 13.24 8.74
C GLU A 139 -2.99 13.56 8.53
N GLN A 140 -2.60 14.85 8.56
CA GLN A 140 -1.19 15.24 8.51
C GLN A 140 -0.38 14.77 9.73
N LYS A 141 -1.01 14.77 10.91
CA LYS A 141 -0.38 14.34 12.17
C LYS A 141 -0.26 12.81 12.29
N ASP A 142 -1.20 12.06 11.70
CA ASP A 142 -1.13 10.60 11.63
C ASP A 142 -0.20 10.12 10.50
N SER A 143 -0.02 10.93 9.43
CA SER A 143 0.94 10.63 8.35
C SER A 143 2.39 10.96 8.71
N SER A 144 2.62 11.82 9.71
CA SER A 144 3.95 11.99 10.29
C SER A 144 4.20 10.80 11.20
N GLU A 145 4.94 9.79 10.72
CA GLU A 145 5.72 8.96 11.63
C GLU A 145 6.44 9.92 12.60
N PRO A 146 6.33 9.73 13.93
CA PRO A 146 7.06 10.58 14.85
C PRO A 146 8.53 10.48 14.46
N SER A 147 9.10 11.60 14.02
CA SER A 147 10.49 11.59 13.62
C SER A 147 11.30 11.11 14.84
N ILE A 148 12.40 10.38 14.63
CA ILE A 148 13.27 9.97 15.74
C ILE A 148 13.62 11.14 16.65
N GLU A 149 13.75 12.35 16.08
CA GLU A 149 14.02 13.56 16.85
C GLU A 149 12.85 13.97 17.75
N GLU A 150 11.62 13.78 17.30
CA GLU A 150 10.42 14.05 18.08
C GLU A 150 10.21 12.99 19.17
N THR A 151 10.44 11.72 18.85
CA THR A 151 10.47 10.61 19.83
C THR A 151 11.57 10.82 20.87
N ARG A 152 12.75 11.28 20.46
CA ARG A 152 13.85 11.66 21.36
C ARG A 152 13.45 12.82 22.26
N ARG A 153 12.87 13.88 21.70
CA ARG A 153 12.41 15.04 22.47
C ARG A 153 11.40 14.66 23.56
N VAL A 154 10.44 13.78 23.24
CA VAL A 154 9.45 13.27 24.23
C VAL A 154 10.11 12.34 25.26
N ALA A 155 11.10 11.53 24.86
CA ALA A 155 11.87 10.70 25.79
C ALA A 155 12.72 11.53 26.78
N ASP A 156 13.21 12.70 26.35
CA ASP A 156 14.02 13.63 27.15
C ASP A 156 13.17 14.57 28.02
N ASP A 157 11.87 14.77 27.70
CA ASP A 157 10.97 15.59 28.51
C ASP A 157 10.47 14.83 29.75
N ALA A 158 11.08 15.13 30.90
CA ALA A 158 10.72 14.54 32.20
C ALA A 158 9.28 14.84 32.65
N SER A 159 8.62 15.83 32.06
CA SER A 159 7.26 16.24 32.40
C SER A 159 6.19 15.62 31.48
N ASP A 160 6.61 14.97 30.38
CA ASP A 160 5.69 14.39 29.42
C ASP A 160 5.19 13.00 29.89
N PRO A 161 3.86 12.78 29.97
CA PRO A 161 3.30 11.51 30.39
C PRO A 161 3.63 10.34 29.45
N MET A 162 4.03 10.62 28.20
CA MET A 162 4.38 9.64 27.17
C MET A 162 5.87 9.31 27.15
N ARG A 163 6.69 9.95 27.99
CA ARG A 163 8.14 9.74 28.08
C ARG A 163 8.55 8.28 28.11
N GLY A 164 7.89 7.46 28.93
CA GLY A 164 8.26 6.06 29.11
C GLY A 164 8.09 5.23 27.82
N MET A 165 7.04 5.50 27.06
CA MET A 165 6.78 4.84 25.78
C MET A 165 7.75 5.34 24.71
N ALA A 166 7.96 6.66 24.63
CA ALA A 166 8.90 7.25 23.70
C ALA A 166 10.35 6.77 23.93
N ALA A 167 10.77 6.61 25.18
CA ALA A 167 12.09 6.07 25.52
C ALA A 167 12.24 4.59 25.11
N ALA A 168 11.17 3.80 25.23
CA ALA A 168 11.15 2.41 24.78
C ALA A 168 11.21 2.31 23.25
N ASP A 169 10.41 3.11 22.54
CA ASP A 169 10.40 3.16 21.08
C ASP A 169 11.76 3.61 20.52
N LEU A 170 12.39 4.61 21.16
CA LEU A 170 13.72 5.08 20.81
C LEU A 170 14.79 3.99 21.05
N GLY A 171 14.72 3.27 22.17
CA GLY A 171 15.61 2.14 22.47
C GLY A 171 15.48 1.00 21.46
N CYS A 172 14.25 0.67 21.05
CA CYS A 172 13.98 -0.30 19.99
C CYS A 172 14.58 0.15 18.64
N ALA A 173 14.41 1.42 18.28
CA ALA A 173 14.96 1.98 17.04
C ALA A 173 16.49 1.88 16.98
N PHE A 174 17.20 2.18 18.10
CA PHE A 174 18.65 2.00 18.21
C PHE A 174 19.08 0.52 18.13
N ALA A 175 18.35 -0.39 18.77
CA ALA A 175 18.69 -1.81 18.80
C ALA A 175 18.62 -2.45 17.40
N VAL A 176 17.64 -2.05 16.58
CA VAL A 176 17.46 -2.60 15.23
C VAL A 176 18.23 -1.85 14.16
N GLY A 177 18.78 -0.66 14.46
CA GLY A 177 19.45 0.21 13.49
C GLY A 177 18.48 0.85 12.49
N ALA A 178 17.26 1.15 12.93
CA ALA A 178 16.25 1.80 12.10
C ALA A 178 16.61 3.29 11.89
N HIS A 179 16.09 3.87 10.80
CA HIS A 179 16.25 5.29 10.47
C HIS A 179 17.70 5.79 10.37
N GLY A 180 18.65 4.91 10.01
CA GLY A 180 20.06 5.27 9.81
C GLY A 180 20.87 5.47 11.10
N LEU A 181 20.33 5.06 12.25
CA LEU A 181 21.06 5.10 13.52
C LEU A 181 22.06 3.94 13.64
N PRO A 182 23.31 4.19 14.10
CA PRO A 182 24.27 3.14 14.38
C PRO A 182 23.81 2.28 15.56
N LYS A 183 24.10 0.97 15.50
CA LYS A 183 23.82 0.01 16.57
C LYS A 183 24.84 0.14 17.69
N ASP A 184 24.89 1.29 18.35
CA ASP A 184 25.85 1.52 19.43
C ASP A 184 25.10 1.70 20.75
N LEU A 185 25.08 0.63 21.54
CA LEU A 185 24.97 0.69 22.99
C LEU A 185 26.39 0.42 23.51
N GLN A 186 27.11 1.48 23.90
CA GLN A 186 28.28 1.35 24.77
C GLN A 186 27.84 0.93 26.17
#